data_AF-A0A7G9S3D7-F1
#
_entry.id   AF-A0A7G9S3D7-F1
#
_cell.length_a   1.000
_cell.length_b   1.000
_cell.length_c   1.000
_cell.angle_alpha   90.00
_cell.angle_beta   90.00
_cell.angle_gamma   90.00
#
_symmetry.space_group_name_H-M   'P 1'
#
loop_
_entity.id
_entity.type
_entity.pdbx_description
1 polymer ?
#
loop_
_entity_poly.entity_id
_entity_poly.type
_entity_poly.pdbx_seq_one_letter_code
_entity_poly.pdbx_strand_id
1 'polypeptide(L)' 'MTGALIQAGFELINIPYARQEEFNVALDELFRTDDGTKLISFLTTCTLVDKR' A
#
# COMPACT_ATOMS: atom_id res chain seq x y z
N MET A 1 -6.06 7.79 -0.89
CA MET A 1 -6.17 6.46 -0.25
C MET A 1 -6.59 6.54 1.21
N THR A 2 -5.95 7.36 2.04
CA THR A 2 -6.20 7.46 3.49
C THR A 2 -7.67 7.70 3.87
N GLY A 3 -8.37 8.63 3.20
CA GLY A 3 -9.78 8.90 3.49
C GLY A 3 -10.73 7.72 3.23
N ALA A 4 -10.48 6.94 2.17
CA ALA A 4 -11.29 5.75 1.85
C ALA A 4 -11.08 4.63 2.87
N LEU A 5 -9.84 4.46 3.37
CA LEU A 5 -9.52 3.47 4.39
C LEU A 5 -10.17 3.80 5.74
N ILE A 6 -10.11 5.07 6.17
CA ILE A 6 -10.78 5.53 7.40
C ILE A 6 -12.30 5.30 7.31
N GLN A 7 -12.91 5.64 6.18
CA GLN A 7 -14.35 5.48 5.99
C GLN A 7 -14.77 3.99 6.02
N ALA A 8 -13.90 3.10 5.56
CA ALA A 8 -14.11 1.66 5.59
C ALA A 8 -13.70 1.01 6.93
N GLY A 9 -13.23 1.79 7.92
CA GLY A 9 -12.85 1.29 9.25
C GLY A 9 -11.48 0.60 9.31
N PHE A 10 -10.64 0.76 8.29
CA PHE A 10 -9.29 0.21 8.25
C PHE A 10 -8.25 1.15 8.86
N GLU A 11 -7.12 0.59 9.28
CA GLU A 11 -5.99 1.36 9.75
C GLU A 11 -5.38 2.25 8.67
N LEU A 12 -4.74 3.32 9.15
CA LEU A 12 -3.98 4.24 8.32
C LEU A 12 -2.74 3.52 7.79
N ILE A 13 -2.61 3.48 6.46
CA ILE A 13 -1.39 3.03 5.81
C ILE A 13 -0.50 4.25 5.60
N ASN A 14 0.72 4.21 6.14
CA ASN A 14 1.72 5.24 5.91
C ASN A 14 2.92 4.66 5.17
N ILE A 15 3.20 5.17 3.98
CA ILE A 15 4.31 4.69 3.14
C ILE A 15 5.57 5.46 3.56
N PRO A 16 6.62 4.80 4.10
CA PRO A 16 7.85 5.47 4.46
C PRO A 16 8.52 6.08 3.22
N TYR A 17 9.03 7.31 3.34
CA TYR A 17 9.76 7.97 2.25
C TYR A 17 10.92 7.12 1.70
N ALA A 18 11.60 6.38 2.58
CA ALA A 18 12.69 5.47 2.20
C ALA A 18 12.27 4.34 1.23
N ARG A 19 10.97 4.02 1.16
CA ARG A 19 10.40 2.95 0.33
C ARG A 19 9.56 3.49 -0.84
N GLN A 20 9.76 4.75 -1.20
CA GLN A 20 9.01 5.38 -2.28
C GLN A 20 9.27 4.71 -3.64
N GLU A 21 10.49 4.21 -3.88
CA GLU A 21 10.83 3.49 -5.11
C GLU A 21 10.04 2.19 -5.23
N GLU A 22 10.00 1.37 -4.16
CA GLU A 22 9.20 0.13 -4.12
C GLU A 22 7.72 0.38 -4.41
N PHE A 23 7.17 1.47 -3.86
CA PHE A 23 5.79 1.87 -4.11
C PHE A 23 5.55 2.23 -5.58
N ASN A 24 6.48 2.99 -6.20
CA ASN A 24 6.37 3.37 -7.60
C ASN A 24 6.47 2.14 -8.53
N VAL A 25 7.36 1.19 -8.23
CA VAL A 25 7.46 -0.07 -8.99
C VAL A 25 6.17 -0.87 -8.91
N ALA A 26 5.55 -0.91 -7.73
CA ALA A 26 4.28 -1.61 -7.55
C ALA A 26 3.11 -0.90 -8.29
N LEU A 27 3.13 0.43 -8.37
CA LEU A 27 2.19 1.20 -9.18
C LEU A 27 2.40 0.98 -10.68
N ASP A 28 3.65 0.95 -11.14
CA ASP A 28 3.97 0.70 -12.55
C ASP A 28 3.48 -0.68 -13.00
N GLU A 29 3.60 -1.70 -12.15
CA GLU A 29 3.01 -3.02 -12.41
C GLU A 29 1.50 -2.91 -12.59
N LEU A 30 0.80 -2.29 -11.62
CA LEU A 30 -0.65 -2.12 -11.68
C LEU A 30 -1.08 -1.45 -12.99
N PHE A 31 -0.43 -0.35 -13.39
CA PHE A 31 -0.80 0.35 -14.61
C PHE A 31 -0.43 -0.40 -15.90
N ARG A 32 0.60 -1.25 -15.85
CA ARG A 32 1.06 -2.01 -17.01
C ARG A 32 0.25 -3.29 -17.25
N THR A 33 -0.13 -3.98 -16.19
CA THR A 33 -0.73 -5.32 -16.25
C THR A 33 -2.16 -5.39 -15.72
N ASP A 34 -2.68 -4.30 -15.17
CA ASP A 34 -3.98 -4.23 -14.46
C ASP A 34 -4.04 -5.18 -13.25
N ASP A 35 -2.88 -5.62 -12.76
CA ASP A 35 -2.75 -6.49 -11.58
C ASP A 35 -2.31 -5.68 -10.35
N GLY A 36 -3.24 -5.45 -9.44
CA GLY A 36 -3.00 -4.75 -8.18
C GLY A 36 -2.36 -5.59 -7.06
N THR A 37 -2.11 -6.87 -7.27
CA THR A 37 -1.68 -7.79 -6.21
C THR A 37 -0.37 -7.35 -5.56
N LYS A 38 0.62 -6.92 -6.36
CA LYS A 38 1.91 -6.40 -5.83
C LYS A 38 1.72 -5.15 -4.99
N LEU A 39 0.88 -4.23 -5.46
CA LEU A 39 0.60 -2.97 -4.75
C LEU A 39 -0.05 -3.23 -3.40
N ILE A 40 -1.09 -4.07 -3.36
CA ILE A 40 -1.77 -4.43 -2.12
C ILE A 40 -0.81 -5.15 -1.17
N SER A 41 0.00 -6.10 -1.67
CA SER A 41 1.01 -6.79 -0.86
C SER A 41 2.01 -5.80 -0.26
N PHE A 42 2.52 -4.84 -1.03
CA PHE A 42 3.41 -3.80 -0.50
C PHE A 42 2.72 -2.98 0.59
N LEU A 43 1.49 -2.51 0.34
CA LEU A 43 0.75 -1.68 1.30
C LEU A 43 0.49 -2.41 2.63
N THR A 44 0.27 -3.74 2.62
CA THR A 44 0.18 -4.52 3.87
C THR A 44 1.48 -4.57 4.66
N THR A 45 2.64 -4.42 4.02
CA THR A 45 3.91 -4.27 4.75
C THR A 45 4.08 -2.88 5.40
N CYS A 46 3.27 -1.91 4.98
CA CYS A 46 3.25 -0.55 5.50
C CYS A 46 2.12 -0.32 6.53
N THR A 47 1.28 -1.31 6.80
CA THR A 47 0.29 -1.23 7.90
C THR A 47 1.00 -1.41 9.24
N LEU A 48 0.48 -0.73 10.28
CA LEU A 48 0.96 -0.84 11.67
C LEU A 48 0.53 -2.13 12.35
N VAL A 49 0.15 -3.18 11.61
CA VAL A 49 -0.22 -4.50 12.16
C VAL A 49 1.01 -5.12 12.83
N ASP A 50 1.25 -4.68 14.05
CA ASP A 50 2.07 -5.34 15.04
C ASP A 50 1.41 -6.70 15.26
N LYS A 51 2.04 -7.76 14.75
CA LYS A 51 1.72 -9.11 15.19
C LYS A 51 2.13 -9.22 16.66
N ARG A 52 1.21 -8.91 17.56
CA ARG A 52 1.29 -9.28 18.97
C ARG A 52 0.12 -10.15 19.39
#